data_AF-A0A846QW60-F1
#
_entry.id   AF-A0A846QW60-F1
#
_cell.length_a   1.000
_cell.length_b   1.000
_cell.length_c   1.000
_cell.angle_alpha   90.00
_cell.angle_beta   90.00
_cell.angle_gamma   90.00
#
_symmetry.space_group_name_H-M   'P 1'
#
loop_
_entity.id
_entity.type
_entity.pdbx_description
1 polymer ?
#
loop_
_entity_poly.entity_id
_entity_poly.type
_entity_poly.pdbx_seq_one_letter_code
_entity_poly.pdbx_strand_id
1 'polypeptide(L)'
;MNQYTLSLLAVIGGVLLAAQGGLNSSLGVLLKNPLLASIAAFLSSTLFAFAFAVLSVKNTPTWIEIKQIPIYLWFTGGLFSVLGISLYYYTIPKLGISTMISLGLFGQLAFSVIAGHYGWLNLPKEPITINRTAGIITMLSGILLINIK
;
A
#
# COMPACT_ATOMS: atom_id res chain seq x y z
N MET A 1 9.66 -12.29 -17.17
CA MET A 1 10.32 -10.98 -16.95
C MET A 1 11.55 -11.21 -16.10
N ASN A 2 12.66 -10.50 -16.37
CA ASN A 2 13.85 -10.58 -15.52
C ASN A 2 13.59 -9.88 -14.17
N GLN A 3 14.27 -10.30 -13.11
CA GLN A 3 14.16 -9.75 -11.76
C GLN A 3 14.39 -8.23 -11.73
N TYR A 4 15.36 -7.73 -12.51
CA TYR A 4 15.62 -6.29 -12.61
C TYR A 4 14.43 -5.49 -13.13
N THR A 5 13.69 -6.03 -14.10
CA THR A 5 12.47 -5.38 -14.64
C THR A 5 11.38 -5.32 -13.58
N LEU A 6 11.20 -6.39 -12.81
CA LEU A 6 10.22 -6.43 -11.72
C LEU A 6 10.57 -5.43 -10.62
N SER A 7 11.85 -5.33 -10.24
CA SER A 7 12.32 -4.35 -9.26
C SER A 7 12.07 -2.92 -9.75
N LEU A 8 12.32 -2.62 -11.02
CA LEU A 8 12.05 -1.30 -11.58
C LEU A 8 10.55 -0.94 -11.53
N LEU A 9 9.67 -1.89 -11.86
CA LEU A 9 8.23 -1.68 -11.75
C LEU A 9 7.78 -1.45 -10.30
N ALA A 10 8.39 -2.14 -9.33
CA ALA A 10 8.11 -1.91 -7.91
C ALA A 10 8.53 -0.49 -7.48
N VAL A 11 9.67 0.01 -7.97
CA VAL A 11 10.11 1.40 -7.73
C VAL A 11 9.11 2.39 -8.32
N ILE A 12 8.66 2.18 -9.55
CA ILE A 12 7.64 3.03 -10.19
C ILE A 12 6.34 3.01 -9.36
N GLY A 13 5.92 1.84 -8.87
CA GLY A 13 4.77 1.71 -7.97
C GLY A 13 4.92 2.58 -6.72
N GLY A 14 6.09 2.58 -6.09
CA GLY A 14 6.40 3.45 -4.94
C GLY A 14 6.29 4.94 -5.27
N VAL A 15 6.80 5.37 -6.42
CA VAL A 15 6.68 6.76 -6.90
C VAL A 15 5.22 7.16 -7.09
N LEU A 16 4.41 6.31 -7.71
CA LEU A 16 2.99 6.56 -7.94
C LEU A 16 2.21 6.64 -6.62
N LEU A 17 2.50 5.78 -5.65
CA LEU A 17 1.90 5.83 -4.31
C LEU A 17 2.26 7.12 -3.57
N ALA A 18 3.51 7.58 -3.67
CA ALA A 18 3.93 8.85 -3.09
C ALA A 18 3.18 10.04 -3.73
N ALA A 19 3.14 10.10 -5.06
CA ALA A 19 2.42 11.14 -5.79
C ALA A 19 0.92 11.16 -5.44
N GLN A 20 0.28 9.99 -5.40
CA GLN A 20 -1.11 9.81 -5.01
C GLN A 20 -1.36 10.26 -3.57
N GLY A 21 -0.48 9.90 -2.63
CA GLY A 21 -0.56 10.36 -1.24
C GLY A 21 -0.49 11.88 -1.13
N GLY A 22 0.44 12.52 -1.85
CA GLY A 22 0.58 13.98 -1.90
C GLY A 22 -0.69 14.66 -2.42
N LEU A 23 -1.10 14.34 -3.65
CA LEU A 23 -2.27 14.95 -4.31
C LEU A 23 -3.55 14.81 -3.47
N ASN A 24 -3.83 13.61 -2.97
CA ASN A 24 -5.07 13.36 -2.27
C ASN A 24 -5.05 13.84 -0.82
N SER A 25 -3.87 13.95 -0.20
CA SER A 25 -3.74 14.66 1.08
C SER A 25 -4.07 16.15 0.94
N SER A 26 -3.61 16.80 -0.14
CA SER A 26 -3.98 18.19 -0.45
C SER A 26 -5.48 18.33 -0.67
N LEU A 27 -6.10 17.41 -1.41
CA LEU A 27 -7.56 17.36 -1.55
C LEU A 27 -8.26 17.20 -0.19
N GLY A 28 -7.74 16.35 0.70
CA GLY A 28 -8.27 16.16 2.06
C GLY A 28 -8.23 17.44 2.91
N VAL A 29 -7.18 18.25 2.75
CA VAL A 29 -7.08 19.57 3.38
C VAL A 29 -8.14 20.52 2.83
N LEU A 30 -8.30 20.59 1.50
CA LEU A 30 -9.30 21.45 0.85
C LEU A 30 -10.74 21.06 1.21
N LEU A 31 -11.02 19.76 1.29
CA LEU A 31 -12.32 19.22 1.72
C LEU A 31 -12.52 19.26 3.24
N LYS A 32 -11.49 19.65 4.02
CA LYS A 32 -11.46 19.63 5.48
C LYS A 32 -11.77 18.25 6.10
N ASN A 33 -11.66 17.18 5.31
CA ASN A 33 -11.96 15.82 5.75
C ASN A 33 -11.19 14.78 4.89
N PRO A 34 -10.25 14.03 5.48
CA PRO A 34 -9.46 13.02 4.75
C PRO A 34 -10.32 11.85 4.25
N LEU A 35 -11.43 11.53 4.91
CA LEU A 35 -12.34 10.46 4.47
C LEU A 35 -13.08 10.85 3.19
N LEU A 36 -13.46 12.13 3.02
CA LEU A 36 -14.06 12.61 1.78
C LEU A 36 -13.06 12.54 0.61
N ALA A 37 -11.78 12.86 0.86
CA ALA A 37 -10.74 12.70 -0.13
C ALA A 37 -10.48 11.23 -0.50
N SER A 38 -10.56 10.29 0.45
CA SER A 38 -10.43 8.86 0.14
C SER A 38 -11.60 8.32 -0.67
N ILE A 39 -12.83 8.77 -0.40
CA ILE A 39 -14.00 8.45 -1.23
C ILE A 39 -13.79 8.95 -2.67
N ALA A 40 -13.39 10.22 -2.86
CA ALA A 40 -13.12 10.78 -4.19
C ALA A 40 -11.99 10.03 -4.92
N ALA A 41 -10.92 9.68 -4.19
CA ALA A 41 -9.82 8.89 -4.72
C ALA A 41 -10.28 7.49 -5.16
N PHE A 42 -11.10 6.81 -4.36
CA PHE A 42 -11.57 5.47 -4.71
C PHE A 42 -12.57 5.48 -5.87
N LEU A 43 -13.50 6.43 -5.92
CA LEU A 43 -14.43 6.56 -7.05
C LEU A 43 -13.69 6.80 -8.37
N SER A 44 -12.73 7.73 -8.38
CA SER A 44 -11.89 7.98 -9.57
C SER A 44 -11.01 6.77 -9.90
N SER A 45 -10.45 6.09 -8.90
CA SER A 45 -9.63 4.88 -9.09
C SER A 45 -10.46 3.74 -9.67
N THR A 46 -11.70 3.53 -9.23
CA THR A 46 -12.61 2.53 -9.79
C THR A 46 -12.90 2.81 -11.26
N LEU A 47 -13.14 4.08 -11.63
CA LEU A 47 -13.35 4.47 -13.03
C LEU A 47 -12.13 4.14 -13.90
N PHE A 48 -10.92 4.54 -13.46
CA PHE A 48 -9.70 4.24 -14.20
C PHE A 48 -9.40 2.74 -14.25
N ALA A 49 -9.61 2.02 -13.14
CA ALA A 49 -9.42 0.57 -13.08
C ALA A 49 -10.36 -0.15 -14.07
N PHE A 50 -11.62 0.27 -14.16
CA PHE A 50 -12.58 -0.29 -15.13
C PHE A 50 -12.13 -0.01 -16.57
N ALA A 51 -11.71 1.22 -16.88
CA ALA A 51 -11.19 1.58 -18.20
C ALA A 51 -9.97 0.72 -18.58
N PHE A 52 -8.98 0.57 -17.69
CA PHE A 52 -7.82 -0.29 -17.93
C PHE A 52 -8.19 -1.77 -18.04
N ALA A 53 -9.17 -2.24 -17.26
CA ALA A 53 -9.64 -3.62 -17.31
C ALA A 53 -10.27 -3.93 -18.68
N VAL A 54 -11.13 -3.06 -19.20
CA VAL A 54 -11.74 -3.22 -20.54
C VAL A 54 -10.68 -3.33 -21.64
N LEU A 55 -9.58 -2.58 -21.52
CA LEU A 55 -8.51 -2.56 -22.52
C LEU A 55 -7.52 -3.73 -22.39
N SER A 56 -7.36 -4.29 -21.19
CA SER A 56 -6.22 -5.18 -20.89
C SER A 56 -6.64 -6.61 -20.52
N VAL A 57 -7.83 -6.81 -19.95
CA VAL A 57 -8.31 -8.12 -19.50
C VAL A 57 -8.87 -8.88 -20.69
N LYS A 58 -8.17 -9.93 -21.12
CA LYS A 58 -8.58 -10.79 -22.24
C LYS A 58 -9.50 -11.93 -21.82
N ASN A 59 -9.32 -12.44 -20.60
CA ASN A 59 -10.06 -13.57 -20.04
C ASN A 59 -10.65 -13.17 -18.70
N THR A 60 -11.97 -13.27 -18.56
CA THR A 60 -12.67 -13.04 -17.29
C THR A 60 -13.00 -14.36 -16.62
N PRO A 61 -12.92 -14.44 -15.28
CA PRO A 61 -13.29 -15.65 -14.56
C PRO A 61 -14.78 -15.99 -14.77
N THR A 62 -15.08 -17.27 -14.83
CA THR A 62 -16.44 -17.79 -14.89
C THR A 62 -17.17 -17.56 -13.57
N TRP A 63 -18.50 -17.58 -13.62
CA TRP A 63 -19.33 -17.48 -12.40
C TRP A 63 -19.04 -18.56 -11.37
N ILE A 64 -18.63 -19.75 -11.80
CA ILE A 64 -18.27 -20.85 -10.90
C ILE A 64 -16.99 -20.53 -10.15
N GLU A 65 -15.96 -20.03 -10.84
CA GLU A 65 -14.68 -19.62 -10.24
C GLU A 65 -14.88 -18.46 -9.25
N ILE A 66 -15.70 -17.46 -9.59
CA ILE A 66 -16.00 -16.33 -8.69
C ILE A 66 -16.61 -16.82 -7.37
N LYS A 67 -17.55 -17.78 -7.42
CA LYS A 67 -18.20 -18.33 -6.23
C LYS A 67 -17.27 -19.14 -5.32
N GLN A 68 -16.15 -19.63 -5.84
CA GLN A 68 -15.16 -20.39 -5.05
C GLN A 68 -14.20 -19.48 -4.28
N ILE A 69 -14.15 -18.18 -4.59
CA ILE A 69 -13.26 -17.24 -3.90
C ILE A 69 -13.80 -16.93 -2.49
N PRO A 70 -12.99 -17.12 -1.42
CA PRO A 70 -13.40 -16.80 -0.06
C PRO A 70 -13.95 -15.37 0.10
N ILE A 71 -15.13 -15.23 0.69
CA ILE A 71 -15.88 -13.96 0.76
C ILE A 71 -15.07 -12.81 1.37
N TYR A 72 -14.21 -13.10 2.35
CA TYR A 72 -13.43 -12.07 3.04
C TYR A 72 -12.43 -11.37 2.11
N LEU A 73 -11.89 -12.05 1.10
CA LEU A 73 -10.90 -11.48 0.17
C LEU A 73 -11.47 -10.33 -0.67
N TRP A 74 -12.78 -10.29 -0.85
CA TRP A 74 -13.46 -9.24 -1.61
C TRP A 74 -13.54 -7.90 -0.85
N PHE A 75 -13.54 -7.93 0.49
CA PHE A 75 -13.87 -6.75 1.30
C PHE A 75 -12.78 -6.36 2.29
N THR A 76 -12.01 -7.30 2.84
CA THR A 76 -11.00 -6.97 3.86
C THR A 76 -9.90 -6.06 3.31
N GLY A 77 -9.46 -6.31 2.08
CA GLY A 77 -8.49 -5.43 1.39
C GLY A 77 -9.03 -4.01 1.20
N GLY A 78 -10.31 -3.87 0.84
CA GLY A 78 -10.99 -2.56 0.75
C GLY A 78 -11.06 -1.85 2.09
N LEU A 79 -11.39 -2.57 3.17
CA LEU A 79 -11.43 -2.03 4.53
C LEU A 79 -10.06 -1.51 4.99
N PHE A 80 -8.99 -2.30 4.81
CA PHE A 80 -7.64 -1.84 5.15
C PHE A 80 -7.17 -0.68 4.27
N SER A 81 -7.59 -0.66 3.00
CA SER A 81 -7.27 0.45 2.09
C SER A 81 -7.88 1.76 2.54
N VAL A 82 -9.18 1.80 2.87
CA VAL A 82 -9.83 3.05 3.32
C VAL A 82 -9.26 3.54 4.64
N LEU A 83 -9.01 2.64 5.60
CA LEU A 83 -8.41 3.02 6.89
C LEU A 83 -6.98 3.53 6.72
N GLY A 84 -6.14 2.77 6.01
CA GLY A 84 -4.74 3.11 5.81
C GLY A 84 -4.55 4.40 5.04
N ILE A 85 -5.23 4.56 3.91
CA ILE A 85 -5.10 5.75 3.06
C ILE A 85 -5.69 7.00 3.74
N SER A 86 -6.81 6.87 4.48
CA SER A 86 -7.36 8.01 5.23
C SER A 86 -6.40 8.48 6.33
N LEU A 87 -5.71 7.55 7.00
CA LEU A 87 -4.64 7.88 7.94
C LEU A 87 -3.48 8.60 7.22
N TYR A 88 -3.06 8.13 6.05
CA TYR A 88 -2.02 8.80 5.24
C TYR A 88 -2.42 10.23 4.88
N TYR A 89 -3.65 10.45 4.41
CA TYR A 89 -4.12 11.79 4.06
C TYR A 89 -4.19 12.72 5.27
N TYR A 90 -4.50 12.18 6.44
CA TYR A 90 -4.53 12.93 7.69
C TYR A 90 -3.14 13.30 8.21
N THR A 91 -2.15 12.41 8.06
CA THR A 91 -0.81 12.59 8.63
C THR A 91 0.17 13.28 7.70
N ILE A 92 0.04 13.13 6.37
CA ILE A 92 0.95 13.78 5.38
C ILE A 92 1.02 15.31 5.59
N PRO A 93 -0.10 16.05 5.73
CA PRO A 93 -0.04 17.50 5.93
C PRO A 93 0.59 17.93 7.27
N LYS A 94 0.68 17.02 8.25
CA LYS A 94 1.17 17.29 9.61
C LYS A 94 2.64 16.92 9.79
N LEU A 95 3.05 15.81 9.20
CA LEU A 95 4.40 15.24 9.34
C LEU A 95 5.29 15.56 8.14
N GLY A 96 4.70 15.96 7.02
CA GLY A 96 5.34 15.98 5.72
C GLY A 96 5.33 14.60 5.05
N ILE A 97 5.40 14.60 3.72
CA ILE A 97 5.30 13.38 2.91
C ILE A 97 6.46 12.40 3.17
N SER A 98 7.69 12.91 3.32
CA SER A 98 8.89 12.10 3.56
C SER A 98 8.79 11.31 4.87
N THR A 99 8.47 12.01 5.96
CA THR A 99 8.26 11.41 7.29
C THR A 99 7.18 10.36 7.27
N MET A 100 6.03 10.67 6.65
CA MET A 100 4.90 9.76 6.64
C MET A 100 5.19 8.49 5.84
N ILE A 101 5.79 8.61 4.65
CA ILE A 101 6.17 7.45 3.84
C ILE A 101 7.19 6.59 4.59
N SER A 102 8.18 7.21 5.24
CA SER A 102 9.21 6.52 5.99
C SER A 102 8.63 5.68 7.14
N LEU A 103 7.79 6.29 7.99
CA LEU A 103 7.11 5.59 9.09
C LEU A 103 6.11 4.54 8.59
N GLY A 104 5.40 4.85 7.50
CA GLY A 104 4.47 3.95 6.85
C GLY A 104 5.16 2.68 6.33
N LEU A 105 6.30 2.83 5.65
CA LEU A 105 7.12 1.72 5.17
C LEU A 105 7.65 0.85 6.32
N PHE A 106 8.04 1.48 7.44
CA PHE A 106 8.42 0.74 8.64
C PHE A 106 7.27 -0.15 9.14
N GLY A 107 6.07 0.40 9.28
CA GLY A 107 4.89 -0.37 9.70
C GLY A 107 4.57 -1.53 8.74
N GLN A 108 4.67 -1.29 7.43
CA GLN A 108 4.47 -2.33 6.40
C GLN A 108 5.48 -3.48 6.53
N LEU A 109 6.75 -3.16 6.75
CA LEU A 109 7.82 -4.16 6.86
C LEU A 109 7.78 -4.93 8.19
N ALA A 110 7.49 -4.24 9.30
CA ALA A 110 7.26 -4.88 10.59
C ALA A 110 6.10 -5.88 10.50
N PHE A 111 4.97 -5.47 9.91
CA PHE A 111 3.84 -6.36 9.67
C PHE A 111 4.22 -7.53 8.75
N SER A 112 4.93 -7.28 7.64
CA SER A 112 5.37 -8.33 6.70
C SER A 112 6.20 -9.42 7.38
N VAL A 113 7.10 -9.04 8.28
CA VAL A 113 7.97 -9.98 9.01
C VAL A 113 7.16 -10.84 9.97
N ILE A 114 6.26 -10.22 10.75
CA ILE A 114 5.39 -10.94 11.70
C ILE A 114 4.45 -11.87 10.93
N ALA A 115 3.80 -11.35 9.88
CA ALA A 115 2.86 -12.10 9.06
C ALA A 115 3.54 -13.28 8.35
N GLY A 116 4.74 -13.07 7.79
CA GLY A 116 5.54 -14.12 7.17
C GLY A 116 6.02 -15.18 8.17
N HIS A 117 6.41 -14.78 9.38
CA HIS A 117 6.84 -15.72 10.41
C HIS A 117 5.72 -16.66 10.86
N TYR A 118 4.52 -16.12 11.10
CA TYR A 118 3.36 -16.90 11.55
C TYR A 118 2.56 -17.53 10.41
N GLY A 119 2.84 -17.18 9.15
CA GLY A 119 2.06 -17.61 7.98
C GLY A 119 0.67 -16.97 7.92
N TRP A 120 0.51 -15.75 8.46
CA TRP A 120 -0.73 -15.00 8.34
C TRP A 120 -1.04 -14.71 6.86
N LEU A 121 -2.31 -14.47 6.54
CA LEU A 121 -2.78 -14.17 5.18
C LEU A 121 -2.42 -15.26 4.14
N ASN A 122 -2.21 -16.50 4.59
CA ASN A 122 -1.77 -17.62 3.77
C ASN A 122 -0.40 -17.40 3.10
N LEU A 123 0.46 -16.58 3.73
CA LEU A 123 1.84 -16.37 3.28
C LEU A 123 2.70 -17.62 3.53
N PRO A 124 3.69 -17.89 2.66
CA PRO A 124 4.72 -18.89 2.95
C PRO A 124 5.40 -18.57 4.29
N LYS A 125 5.53 -19.57 5.15
CA LYS A 125 6.21 -19.39 6.44
C LYS A 125 7.69 -19.12 6.19
N GLU A 126 8.13 -17.95 6.59
CA GLU A 126 9.53 -17.52 6.46
C GLU A 126 10.16 -17.37 7.85
N PRO A 127 11.29 -18.05 8.13
CA PRO A 127 11.99 -17.86 9.39
C PRO A 127 12.54 -16.44 9.49
N ILE A 128 12.51 -15.89 10.70
CA ILE A 128 13.18 -14.62 10.99
C ILE A 128 14.69 -14.90 11.01
N THR A 129 15.40 -14.37 10.02
CA THR A 129 16.85 -14.50 9.91
C THR A 129 17.57 -13.28 10.49
N ILE A 130 18.81 -13.47 10.92
CA ILE A 130 19.66 -12.38 11.42
C ILE A 130 19.79 -11.27 10.37
N ASN A 131 19.95 -11.63 9.09
CA ASN A 131 20.06 -10.67 8.00
C ASN A 131 18.79 -9.82 7.83
N ARG A 132 17.60 -10.42 7.98
CA ARG A 132 16.33 -9.68 7.89
C ARG A 132 16.16 -8.73 9.06
N THR A 133 16.48 -9.18 10.27
CA THR A 133 16.45 -8.34 11.48
C THR A 133 17.44 -7.18 11.36
N ALA A 134 18.68 -7.45 10.92
CA ALA A 134 19.68 -6.42 10.67
C ALA A 134 19.20 -5.40 9.63
N GLY A 135 18.61 -5.86 8.52
CA GLY A 135 18.06 -4.97 7.50
C GLY A 135 16.95 -4.05 8.02
N ILE A 136 16.06 -4.54 8.87
CA ILE A 136 15.00 -3.73 9.50
C ILE A 136 15.62 -2.67 10.43
N ILE A 137 16.63 -3.04 11.21
CA ILE A 137 17.35 -2.11 12.10
C ILE A 137 18.06 -1.03 11.27
N THR A 138 18.77 -1.41 10.21
CA THR A 138 19.42 -0.45 9.31
C THR A 138 18.42 0.51 8.68
N MET A 139 17.26 0.00 8.25
CA MET A 139 16.20 0.83 7.69
C MET A 139 15.65 1.80 8.75
N LEU A 140 15.41 1.34 9.98
CA LEU A 140 15.01 2.20 11.10
C LEU A 140 16.02 3.32 11.34
N SER A 141 17.32 3.03 11.33
CA SER A 141 18.37 4.04 11.42
C SER A 141 18.30 5.05 10.27
N GLY A 142 18.08 4.58 9.04
CA GLY A 142 17.88 5.45 7.88
C GLY A 142 16.66 6.36 8.02
N ILE A 143 15.54 5.82 8.49
CA ILE A 143 14.32 6.59 8.77
C ILE A 143 14.60 7.65 9.84
N LEU A 144 15.29 7.31 10.93
CA LEU A 144 15.64 8.28 11.96
C LEU A 144 16.53 9.39 11.38
N LEU A 145 17.56 9.05 10.60
CA LEU A 145 18.43 10.04 9.95
C LEU A 145 17.68 10.98 9.01
N ILE A 146 16.72 10.47 8.22
CA ILE A 146 15.89 11.29 7.33
C ILE A 146 14.98 12.25 8.11
N ASN A 147 14.56 11.86 9.32
CA ASN A 147 13.58 12.60 10.12
C ASN A 147 14.20 13.45 11.23
N ILE A 148 15.50 13.32 11.49
CA ILE A 148 16.24 14.23 12.37
C ILE A 148 16.30 15.60 11.66
N LYS A 149 15.75 16.61 12.35
CA LYS A 149 15.79 18.01 11.91
C LYS A 149 17.13 18.64 12.24
#